data_AF-A0A9X9F4U9-F1
#
_entry.id   AF-A0A9X9F4U9-F1
#
_cell.length_a   1.000
_cell.length_b   1.000
_cell.length_c   1.000
_cell.angle_alpha   90.00
_cell.angle_beta   90.00
_cell.angle_gamma   90.00
#
_symmetry.space_group_name_H-M   'P 1'
#
loop_
_entity.id
_entity.type
_entity.pdbx_description
1 polymer ?
#
loop_
_entity_poly.entity_id
_entity_poly.type
_entity_poly.pdbx_seq_one_letter_code
_entity_poly.pdbx_strand_id
1 'polypeptide(L)'
;LSNLEDSDIYSLAELITNGAFMGIHFVIGCDVDSIDSRYDLVSKTIKTQSHVILLRKSSGQMVFDVSNKDLSSTKLNPFEGYFVENRFATRIKVATI
;
A
#
# COMPACT_ATOMS: atom_id res chain seq x y z
N LEU A 1 16.71 12.51 -3.41
CA LEU A 1 15.45 13.21 -3.09
C LEU A 1 15.67 14.54 -2.35
N SER A 2 16.88 15.12 -2.36
CA SER A 2 17.25 16.27 -1.51
C SER A 2 16.94 17.65 -2.09
N ASN A 3 16.16 17.75 -3.19
CA ASN A 3 15.83 19.00 -3.89
C ASN A 3 14.33 19.10 -4.26
N LEU A 4 13.44 18.44 -3.51
CA LEU A 4 12.00 18.64 -3.70
C LEU A 4 11.57 19.75 -2.75
N GLU A 5 10.90 20.76 -3.28
CA GLU A 5 10.28 21.79 -2.46
C GLU A 5 9.05 21.21 -1.75
N ASP A 6 8.67 21.78 -0.60
CA ASP A 6 7.48 21.33 0.13
C ASP A 6 6.19 21.43 -0.72
N SER A 7 6.16 22.38 -1.66
CA SER A 7 5.13 22.55 -2.68
C SER A 7 5.00 21.33 -3.60
N ASP A 8 6.11 20.72 -4.00
CA ASP A 8 6.13 19.52 -4.84
C ASP A 8 5.59 18.31 -4.07
N ILE A 9 6.00 18.18 -2.81
CA ILE A 9 5.56 17.10 -1.91
C ILE A 9 4.04 17.19 -1.68
N TYR A 10 3.53 18.42 -1.48
CA TYR A 10 2.10 18.68 -1.33
C TYR A 10 1.33 18.33 -2.60
N SER A 11 1.81 18.80 -3.75
CA SER A 11 1.19 18.54 -5.06
C SER A 11 1.13 17.05 -5.36
N LEU A 12 2.19 16.30 -5.04
CA LEU A 12 2.23 14.85 -5.18
C LEU A 12 1.19 14.18 -4.28
N ALA A 13 1.10 14.57 -3.01
CA ALA A 13 0.13 13.99 -2.08
C ALA A 13 -1.32 14.27 -2.54
N GLU A 14 -1.58 15.47 -3.08
CA GLU A 14 -2.88 15.82 -3.65
C GLU A 14 -3.19 14.97 -4.89
N LEU A 15 -2.22 14.77 -5.79
CA LEU A 15 -2.39 13.90 -6.95
C LEU A 15 -2.63 12.44 -6.57
N ILE A 16 -1.95 11.90 -5.55
CA ILE A 16 -2.21 10.53 -5.07
C ILE A 16 -3.64 10.43 -4.50
N THR A 17 -4.14 11.48 -3.85
CA THR A 17 -5.47 11.49 -3.22
C THR A 17 -6.59 11.68 -4.24
N ASN A 18 -6.43 12.65 -5.15
CA ASN A 18 -7.49 13.15 -6.03
C ASN A 18 -7.30 12.75 -7.50
N GLY A 19 -6.12 12.26 -7.88
CA GLY A 19 -5.76 11.96 -9.26
C GLY A 19 -6.72 10.98 -9.93
N ALA A 20 -7.31 10.07 -9.17
CA ALA A 20 -8.30 9.12 -9.68
C ALA A 20 -9.51 9.82 -10.34
N PHE A 21 -9.97 10.96 -9.79
CA PHE A 21 -11.07 11.76 -10.39
C PHE A 21 -10.64 12.46 -11.68
N MET A 22 -9.34 12.57 -11.92
CA MET A 22 -8.73 13.19 -13.11
C MET A 22 -8.26 12.14 -14.12
N GLY A 23 -8.50 10.84 -13.88
CA GLY A 23 -7.99 9.74 -14.69
C GLY A 23 -6.50 9.44 -14.52
N ILE A 24 -5.89 9.97 -13.45
CA ILE A 24 -4.48 9.75 -13.09
C ILE A 24 -4.42 8.64 -12.04
N HIS A 25 -3.69 7.57 -12.32
CA HIS A 25 -3.54 6.44 -11.41
C HIS A 25 -2.07 6.23 -11.06
N PHE A 26 -1.80 5.97 -9.78
CA PHE A 26 -0.45 5.71 -9.28
C PHE A 26 -0.32 4.24 -8.90
N VAL A 27 0.81 3.63 -9.28
CA VAL A 27 1.26 2.33 -8.76
C VAL A 27 2.49 2.58 -7.91
N ILE A 28 2.38 2.33 -6.61
CA ILE A 28 3.43 2.65 -5.64
C ILE A 28 3.91 1.35 -4.98
N GLY A 29 5.17 1.01 -5.22
CA GLY A 29 5.84 -0.10 -4.55
C GLY A 29 6.69 0.40 -3.39
N CYS A 30 6.51 -0.17 -2.20
CA CYS A 30 7.35 0.12 -1.04
C CYS A 30 7.44 -1.08 -0.10
N ASP A 31 8.46 -1.08 0.74
CA ASP A 31 8.51 -1.97 1.89
C ASP A 31 7.55 -1.46 2.97
N VAL A 32 6.70 -2.37 3.46
CA VAL A 32 5.70 -2.11 4.49
C VAL A 32 6.36 -1.59 5.77
N ASP A 33 7.50 -2.15 6.18
CA ASP A 33 8.17 -1.75 7.42
C ASP A 33 8.79 -0.34 7.28
N SER A 34 9.22 0.00 6.07
CA SER A 34 9.76 1.32 5.74
C SER A 34 8.70 2.41 5.73
N ILE A 35 7.47 2.11 5.31
CA ILE A 35 6.38 3.09 5.34
C ILE A 35 5.71 3.17 6.71
N ASP A 36 5.63 2.07 7.46
CA ASP A 36 5.01 2.04 8.79
C ASP A 36 5.61 3.09 9.73
N SER A 37 6.94 3.13 9.79
CA SER A 37 7.70 4.07 10.62
C SER A 37 7.67 5.53 10.15
N ARG A 38 7.18 5.81 8.93
CA ARG A 38 7.17 7.17 8.35
C ARG A 38 5.86 7.91 8.58
N TYR A 39 5.98 9.19 8.91
CA TYR A 39 4.86 10.09 9.23
C TYR A 39 4.81 11.33 8.34
N ASP A 40 5.60 11.37 7.26
CA ASP A 40 5.52 12.43 6.25
C ASP A 40 4.19 12.39 5.49
N LEU A 41 3.86 13.49 4.83
CA LEU A 41 2.58 13.69 4.15
C LEU A 41 2.31 12.59 3.11
N VAL A 42 3.29 12.28 2.27
CA VAL A 42 3.14 11.28 1.20
C VAL A 42 2.96 9.89 1.81
N SER A 43 3.76 9.53 2.81
CA SER A 43 3.60 8.26 3.54
C SER A 43 2.21 8.13 4.15
N LYS A 44 1.66 9.19 4.76
CA LYS A 44 0.28 9.19 5.29
C LYS A 44 -0.74 8.99 4.18
N THR A 45 -0.61 9.70 3.06
CA THR A 45 -1.51 9.55 1.91
C THR A 45 -1.48 8.15 1.31
N ILE A 46 -0.33 7.49 1.28
CA ILE A 46 -0.23 6.10 0.79
C ILE A 46 -0.91 5.12 1.76
N LYS A 47 -0.77 5.33 3.07
CA LYS A 47 -1.40 4.47 4.10
C LYS A 47 -2.92 4.50 4.07
N THR A 48 -3.52 5.60 3.59
CA THR A 48 -4.98 5.76 3.51
C THR A 48 -5.61 5.13 2.27
N GLN A 49 -4.83 4.55 1.36
CA GLN A 49 -5.36 3.96 0.13
C GLN A 49 -6.18 2.69 0.40
N SER A 50 -7.34 2.56 -0.27
CA SER A 50 -8.29 1.46 -0.06
C SER A 50 -7.92 0.15 -0.77
N HIS A 51 -7.06 0.24 -1.78
CA HIS A 51 -6.66 -0.88 -2.65
C HIS A 51 -5.16 -1.11 -2.55
N VAL A 52 -4.76 -2.27 -2.04
CA VAL A 52 -3.36 -2.58 -1.76
C VAL A 52 -3.05 -4.02 -2.11
N ILE A 53 -1.90 -4.26 -2.73
CA ILE A 53 -1.36 -5.61 -2.91
C ILE A 53 -0.28 -5.84 -1.86
N LEU A 54 -0.52 -6.76 -0.93
CA LEU A 54 0.44 -7.20 0.07
C LEU A 54 1.13 -8.47 -0.39
N LEU A 55 2.41 -8.37 -0.75
CA LEU A 55 3.28 -9.51 -1.06
C LEU A 55 3.89 -10.12 0.22
N ARG A 56 3.11 -10.15 1.29
CA ARG A 56 3.44 -10.72 2.60
C ARG A 56 2.16 -11.12 3.32
N LYS A 57 2.27 -11.76 4.48
CA LYS A 57 1.10 -12.07 5.32
C LYS A 57 0.31 -10.80 5.65
N SER A 58 -1.01 -10.92 5.67
CA SER A 58 -1.90 -9.85 6.15
C SER A 58 -1.83 -9.68 7.68
N SER A 59 -1.38 -10.70 8.41
CA SER A 59 -1.04 -10.63 9.83
C SER A 59 0.39 -10.09 10.05
N GLY A 60 0.60 -9.42 11.19
CA GLY A 60 1.91 -8.89 11.58
C GLY A 60 2.29 -7.52 10.99
N GLN A 61 1.33 -6.82 10.38
CA GLN A 61 1.46 -5.41 9.97
C GLN A 61 0.27 -4.60 10.52
N MET A 62 0.51 -3.32 10.81
CA MET A 62 -0.50 -2.35 11.28
C MET A 62 -0.73 -1.18 10.31
N VAL A 63 0.03 -1.14 9.21
CA VAL A 63 -0.03 -0.08 8.20
C VAL A 63 -1.38 -0.01 7.52
N PHE A 64 -1.88 -1.17 7.08
CA PHE A 64 -3.15 -1.31 6.38
C PHE A 64 -4.14 -2.03 7.28
N ASP A 65 -5.30 -1.41 7.47
CA ASP A 65 -6.38 -2.03 8.24
C ASP A 65 -6.97 -3.21 7.46
N VAL A 66 -6.95 -4.38 8.09
CA VAL A 66 -7.44 -5.63 7.50
C VAL A 66 -8.25 -6.37 8.56
N SER A 67 -9.51 -6.66 8.27
CA SER A 67 -10.45 -7.30 9.20
C SER A 67 -10.28 -8.82 9.27
N ASN A 68 -9.96 -9.46 8.14
CA ASN A 68 -9.83 -10.92 8.02
C ASN A 68 -8.35 -11.34 7.92
N LYS A 69 -7.52 -10.91 8.89
CA LYS A 69 -6.09 -11.24 8.90
C LYS A 69 -5.89 -12.76 8.90
N ASP A 70 -4.98 -13.23 8.07
CA ASP A 70 -4.58 -14.63 8.04
C ASP A 70 -3.69 -14.94 9.25
N LEU A 71 -4.28 -15.51 10.29
CA LEU A 71 -3.61 -15.91 11.53
C LEU A 71 -2.92 -17.28 11.40
N SER A 72 -3.05 -17.96 10.26
CA SER A 72 -2.44 -19.27 10.08
C SER A 72 -0.92 -19.18 9.96
N SER A 73 -0.25 -20.29 10.32
CA SER A 73 1.20 -20.41 10.12
C SER A 73 1.61 -20.48 8.65
N THR A 74 0.65 -20.54 7.72
CA THR A 74 0.84 -20.68 6.27
C THR A 74 1.86 -19.68 5.75
N LYS A 75 2.99 -20.17 5.22
CA LYS A 75 3.92 -19.32 4.48
C LYS A 75 3.32 -19.07 3.09
N LEU A 76 3.35 -17.82 2.63
CA LEU A 76 3.03 -17.51 1.24
C LEU A 76 4.10 -18.13 0.34
N ASN A 77 3.65 -18.76 -0.75
CA ASN A 77 4.58 -19.21 -1.77
C ASN A 77 5.10 -18.01 -2.57
N PRO A 78 6.19 -18.16 -3.34
CA PRO A 78 6.59 -17.17 -4.32
C PRO A 78 5.40 -16.78 -5.21
N PHE A 79 5.25 -15.48 -5.49
CA PHE A 79 4.17 -14.92 -6.31
C PHE A 79 2.76 -15.09 -5.71
N GLU A 80 2.65 -15.33 -4.40
CA GLU A 80 1.38 -15.23 -3.69
C GLU A 80 1.35 -14.00 -2.79
N GLY A 81 0.16 -13.45 -2.62
CA GLY A 81 -0.06 -12.29 -1.77
C GLY A 81 -1.52 -12.13 -1.38
N TYR A 82 -1.83 -10.99 -0.80
CA TYR A 82 -3.18 -10.57 -0.46
C TYR A 82 -3.53 -9.30 -1.22
N PHE A 83 -4.63 -9.32 -1.96
CA PHE A 83 -5.28 -8.11 -2.42
C PHE A 83 -6.20 -7.61 -1.32
N VAL A 84 -5.91 -6.45 -0.77
CA VAL A 84 -6.73 -5.78 0.24
C VAL A 84 -7.60 -4.76 -0.48
N GLU A 85 -8.91 -4.94 -0.34
CA GLU A 85 -9.93 -3.99 -0.80
C GLU A 85 -10.93 -3.79 0.33
N ASN A 86 -11.23 -2.53 0.67
CA ASN A 86 -12.20 -2.19 1.71
C ASN A 86 -11.95 -2.93 3.04
N ARG A 87 -10.68 -3.03 3.44
CA ARG A 87 -10.21 -3.74 4.65
C ARG A 87 -10.38 -5.26 4.63
N PHE A 88 -10.73 -5.84 3.48
CA PHE A 88 -10.83 -7.28 3.30
C PHE A 88 -9.68 -7.79 2.43
N ALA A 89 -8.90 -8.72 2.97
CA ALA A 89 -7.78 -9.36 2.29
C ALA A 89 -8.23 -10.63 1.57
N THR A 90 -8.06 -10.67 0.25
CA THR A 90 -8.28 -11.84 -0.59
C THR A 90 -6.95 -12.39 -1.04
N ARG A 91 -6.70 -13.69 -0.84
CA ARG A 91 -5.46 -14.32 -1.31
C ARG A 91 -5.45 -14.37 -2.84
N ILE A 92 -4.36 -13.91 -3.44
CA ILE A 92 -4.17 -13.86 -4.89
C ILE A 92 -2.88 -14.58 -5.31
N LYS A 93 -2.86 -15.00 -6.57
CA LYS A 93 -1.64 -15.38 -7.28
C LYS A 93 -1.27 -14.26 -8.25
N VAL A 94 -0.03 -13.83 -8.19
CA VAL A 94 0.55 -12.82 -9.08
C VAL A 94 1.11 -13.55 -10.29
N ALA A 95 0.76 -13.09 -11.49
CA ALA A 95 1.27 -13.69 -12.72
C ALA A 95 2.79 -13.45 -12.84
N THR A 96 3.53 -14.50 -13.19
CA THR A 96 4.93 -14.39 -13.63
C THR A 96 4.96 -14.22 -15.14
N ILE A 97 5.69 -13.22 -15.61
CA ILE A 97 6.01 -13.03 -17.04
C ILE A 97 7.23 -13.88 -17.38
#